data_AF-A0A8J6JXG1-F1
#
_entry.id   AF-A0A8J6JXG1-F1
#
_cell.length_a   1.000
_cell.length_b   1.000
_cell.length_c   1.000
_cell.angle_alpha   90.00
_cell.angle_beta   90.00
_cell.angle_gamma   90.00
#
_symmetry.space_group_name_H-M   'P 1'
#
loop_
_entity.id
_entity.type
_entity.pdbx_description
1 polymer ?
#
loop_
_entity_poly.entity_id
_entity_poly.type
_entity_poly.pdbx_seq_one_letter_code
_entity_poly.pdbx_strand_id
1 'polypeptide(L)'
;METTGSSLTASCKPADRVEDANCHVGPSDRCVTSPTSESLGCFARWKLQASRKTDLSKKGSVDEDIEGIVRDINRQDAYFTTSSCSGRVVLLDESPDVSAVQKQNCLWLFVTHGLCTKDDVFSGLQKAFGDAVLKFEPFVLHVQCRTLQDAQLLHGVAISSGFRNSGITVGKKGKIIMAVRSTHCLEVPLSHKAKCLVSEEYIGFLVQTANQKMEENKRRIGRFYSCLKSALHKQNHIKDTDREQKPVRPVYTRRRKRRQEGRRDGDQCEDSVDHEETNISLFNDMTL
;
A
#
# COMPACT_ATOMS: atom_id res chain seq x y z
N MET A 1 14.57 -62.37 33.44
CA MET A 1 15.70 -63.31 33.44
C MET A 1 16.73 -62.70 32.51
N GLU A 2 17.55 -61.80 33.05
CA GLU A 2 18.86 -62.10 33.70
C GLU A 2 19.95 -62.10 32.61
N THR A 3 20.72 -61.01 32.52
CA THR A 3 22.06 -60.79 33.13
C THR A 3 23.18 -61.24 32.16
N THR A 4 24.41 -60.72 32.07
CA THR A 4 25.22 -59.65 32.70
C THR A 4 26.61 -59.69 32.03
N GLY A 5 27.41 -58.62 32.20
CA GLY A 5 28.89 -58.68 32.24
C GLY A 5 29.54 -57.86 31.12
N SER A 6 30.14 -56.68 31.30
CA SER A 6 31.01 -56.09 32.33
C SER A 6 32.43 -56.66 32.42
N SER A 7 33.42 -55.81 32.14
CA SER A 7 34.82 -55.82 32.64
C SER A 7 35.45 -54.47 32.23
N LEU A 8 35.70 -53.48 33.11
CA LEU A 8 36.85 -53.30 34.04
C LEU A 8 38.18 -53.09 33.27
N THR A 9 39.10 -52.13 33.53
CA THR A 9 39.56 -51.34 34.69
C THR A 9 40.35 -50.11 34.17
N ALA A 10 40.22 -48.87 34.68
CA ALA A 10 40.86 -48.21 35.85
C ALA A 10 42.40 -48.01 35.79
N SER A 11 42.89 -46.75 35.86
CA SER A 11 44.00 -46.35 36.76
C SER A 11 44.23 -44.82 36.92
N CYS A 12 44.18 -44.40 38.19
CA CYS A 12 44.89 -43.38 38.98
C CYS A 12 45.17 -41.90 38.56
N LYS A 13 44.90 -41.02 39.55
CA LYS A 13 45.17 -39.56 39.75
C LYS A 13 46.64 -39.30 40.23
N PRO A 14 47.08 -38.13 40.80
CA PRO A 14 46.60 -36.72 40.87
C PRO A 14 47.69 -35.60 40.69
N ALA A 15 47.22 -34.33 40.70
CA ALA A 15 47.82 -33.09 41.24
C ALA A 15 49.03 -32.40 40.56
N ASP A 16 48.85 -31.12 40.18
CA ASP A 16 49.50 -30.00 40.87
C ASP A 16 48.86 -28.64 40.56
N ARG A 17 48.93 -27.77 41.57
CA ARG A 17 48.43 -26.40 41.71
C ARG A 17 49.52 -25.43 41.19
N VAL A 18 49.17 -24.25 40.68
CA VAL A 18 49.79 -22.94 41.01
C VAL A 18 49.33 -21.81 40.05
N GLU A 19 48.96 -20.71 40.71
CA GLU A 19 48.96 -19.28 40.34
C GLU A 19 47.86 -18.60 39.50
N ASP A 20 47.25 -17.64 40.21
CA ASP A 20 46.42 -16.53 39.79
C ASP A 20 47.12 -15.60 38.79
N ALA A 21 46.43 -15.24 37.71
CA ALA A 21 46.73 -14.04 36.94
C ALA A 21 45.41 -13.34 36.57
N ASN A 22 45.12 -12.31 37.37
CA ASN A 22 44.02 -11.38 37.21
C ASN A 22 44.27 -10.48 35.98
N CYS A 23 43.66 -10.79 34.84
CA CYS A 23 43.63 -9.90 33.68
C CYS A 23 42.30 -9.14 33.61
N HIS A 24 42.38 -7.84 33.90
CA HIS A 24 41.31 -6.86 33.71
C HIS A 24 40.82 -6.88 32.26
N VAL A 25 39.60 -7.37 32.03
CA VAL A 25 38.86 -7.18 30.79
C VAL A 25 38.13 -5.85 30.91
N GLY A 26 38.64 -4.82 30.24
CA GLY A 26 37.92 -3.56 30.02
C GLY A 26 36.63 -3.81 29.22
N PRO A 27 35.61 -2.93 29.31
CA PRO A 27 34.33 -3.18 28.68
C PRO A 27 34.48 -3.09 27.15
N SER A 28 34.61 -4.25 26.51
CA SER A 28 34.43 -4.44 25.09
C SER A 28 32.96 -4.31 24.71
N ASP A 29 32.76 -3.68 23.55
CA ASP A 29 31.57 -3.77 22.72
C ASP A 29 30.29 -3.17 23.28
N ARG A 30 30.03 -1.94 22.79
CA ARG A 30 28.68 -1.40 22.69
C ARG A 30 27.83 -2.41 21.94
N CYS A 31 27.02 -3.14 22.68
CA CYS A 31 25.84 -3.80 22.15
C CYS A 31 25.02 -2.71 21.46
N VAL A 32 25.04 -2.68 20.11
CA VAL A 32 24.11 -1.87 19.33
C VAL A 32 22.75 -2.52 19.56
N THR A 33 22.10 -2.11 20.63
CA THR A 33 20.73 -2.50 20.91
C THR A 33 19.88 -2.00 19.76
N SER A 34 19.19 -2.93 19.10
CA SER A 34 18.16 -2.60 18.13
C SER A 34 17.16 -1.63 18.78
N PRO A 35 16.66 -0.61 18.06
CA PRO A 35 15.84 0.42 18.68
C PRO A 35 14.61 -0.23 19.32
N THR A 36 14.45 -0.05 20.63
CA THR A 36 13.21 -0.41 21.33
C THR A 36 12.04 0.36 20.68
N SER A 37 10.87 -0.27 20.59
CA SER A 37 9.73 0.22 19.79
C SER A 37 9.16 1.61 20.22
N GLU A 38 9.73 2.19 21.27
CA GLU A 38 9.33 3.45 21.90
C GLU A 38 9.90 4.69 21.18
N SER A 39 10.97 4.60 20.38
CA SER A 39 11.52 5.77 19.66
C SER A 39 11.05 5.91 18.20
N LEU A 40 10.26 4.96 17.69
CA LEU A 40 9.75 4.98 16.32
C LEU A 40 8.52 5.88 16.19
N GLY A 41 8.57 6.85 15.28
CA GLY A 41 7.42 7.66 14.90
C GLY A 41 6.24 6.82 14.40
N CYS A 42 5.02 7.36 14.48
CA CYS A 42 3.78 6.64 14.17
C CYS A 42 3.80 5.89 12.83
N PHE A 43 4.35 6.51 11.78
CA PHE A 43 4.45 5.89 10.45
C PHE A 43 5.37 4.68 10.43
N ALA A 44 6.56 4.78 11.03
CA ALA A 44 7.52 3.69 11.06
C ALA A 44 6.98 2.47 11.82
N ARG A 45 6.22 2.72 12.91
CA ARG A 45 5.49 1.66 13.62
C ARG A 45 4.44 0.98 12.73
N TRP A 46 3.64 1.74 11.98
CA TRP A 46 2.65 1.15 11.06
C TRP A 46 3.31 0.34 9.95
N LYS A 47 4.42 0.83 9.39
CA LYS A 47 5.18 0.12 8.36
C LYS A 47 5.73 -1.21 8.87
N LEU A 48 6.32 -1.22 10.06
CA LEU A 48 6.81 -2.44 10.71
C LEU A 48 5.68 -3.43 11.01
N GLN A 49 4.52 -2.94 11.43
CA GLN A 49 3.34 -3.78 11.63
C GLN A 49 2.85 -4.38 10.31
N ALA A 50 2.83 -3.61 9.22
CA ALA A 50 2.40 -4.10 7.92
C ALA A 50 3.36 -5.16 7.35
N SER A 51 4.68 -5.01 7.52
CA SER A 51 5.66 -5.99 7.03
C SER A 51 5.64 -7.32 7.77
N ARG A 52 5.01 -7.38 8.95
CA ARG A 52 4.84 -8.60 9.74
C ARG A 52 3.55 -9.34 9.45
N LYS A 53 2.63 -8.75 8.68
CA LYS A 53 1.35 -9.39 8.35
C LYS A 53 1.56 -10.44 7.28
N THR A 54 0.91 -11.58 7.46
CA THR A 54 0.72 -12.57 6.43
C THR A 54 -0.23 -12.03 5.35
N ASP A 55 -0.01 -12.45 4.11
CA ASP A 55 -0.91 -12.15 3.00
C ASP A 55 -2.31 -12.69 3.28
N LEU A 56 -3.32 -11.84 3.11
CA LEU A 56 -4.74 -12.15 3.37
C LEU A 56 -5.52 -12.47 2.08
N SER A 57 -4.86 -12.42 0.92
CA SER A 57 -5.45 -12.84 -0.35
C SER A 57 -5.72 -14.34 -0.34
N LYS A 58 -6.67 -14.80 -1.17
CA LYS A 58 -6.92 -16.24 -1.35
C LYS A 58 -5.70 -16.99 -1.90
N LYS A 59 -4.84 -16.29 -2.65
CA LYS A 59 -3.59 -16.83 -3.19
C LYS A 59 -2.52 -17.02 -2.11
N GLY A 60 -2.54 -16.18 -1.07
CA GLY A 60 -1.54 -16.19 0.00
C GLY A 60 -0.17 -15.63 -0.41
N SER A 61 -0.07 -15.02 -1.59
CA SER A 61 1.14 -14.38 -2.09
C SER A 61 0.83 -13.21 -3.01
N VAL A 62 1.81 -12.31 -3.16
CA VAL A 62 1.75 -11.19 -4.11
C VAL A 62 1.82 -11.75 -5.53
N ASP A 63 1.04 -11.17 -6.45
CA ASP A 63 1.07 -11.55 -7.86
C ASP A 63 2.41 -11.22 -8.51
N GLU A 64 2.92 -12.18 -9.30
CA GLU A 64 4.25 -12.12 -9.92
C GLU A 64 4.38 -10.88 -10.81
N ASP A 65 3.31 -10.54 -11.55
CA ASP A 65 3.23 -9.39 -12.45
C ASP A 65 3.44 -8.04 -11.74
N ILE A 66 3.26 -7.95 -10.41
CA ILE A 66 3.38 -6.71 -9.63
C ILE A 66 4.35 -6.81 -8.45
N GLU A 67 5.02 -7.95 -8.27
CA GLU A 67 5.97 -8.16 -7.17
C GLU A 67 7.06 -7.09 -7.16
N GLY A 68 7.60 -6.74 -8.34
CA GLY A 68 8.61 -5.69 -8.48
C GLY A 68 8.12 -4.31 -8.02
N ILE A 69 6.86 -3.98 -8.31
CA ILE A 69 6.23 -2.73 -7.86
C ILE A 69 6.13 -2.71 -6.34
N VAL A 70 5.57 -3.78 -5.76
CA VAL A 70 5.36 -3.90 -4.31
C VAL A 70 6.68 -3.81 -3.57
N ARG A 71 7.70 -4.55 -4.03
CA ARG A 71 9.05 -4.53 -3.46
C ARG A 71 9.68 -3.14 -3.50
N ASP A 72 9.66 -2.47 -4.66
CA ASP A 72 10.34 -1.18 -4.83
C ASP A 72 9.66 -0.07 -4.02
N ILE A 73 8.34 -0.11 -3.86
CA ILE A 73 7.58 0.78 -2.97
C ILE A 73 7.96 0.51 -1.51
N ASN A 74 7.93 -0.75 -1.08
CA ASN A 74 8.18 -1.11 0.32
C ASN A 74 9.62 -0.83 0.77
N ARG A 75 10.58 -0.78 -0.17
CA ARG A 75 11.96 -0.34 0.11
C ARG A 75 12.07 1.14 0.49
N GLN A 76 11.12 1.99 0.09
CA GLN A 76 11.19 3.42 0.37
C GLN A 76 10.70 3.75 1.77
N ASP A 77 11.44 4.56 2.52
CA ASP A 77 11.07 5.01 3.86
C ASP A 77 9.70 5.72 3.93
N ALA A 78 9.29 6.35 2.83
CA ALA A 78 8.06 7.13 2.74
C ALA A 78 6.80 6.30 2.47
N TYR A 79 6.92 5.02 2.15
CA TYR A 79 5.82 4.20 1.66
C TYR A 79 5.78 2.80 2.28
N PHE A 80 4.57 2.23 2.33
CA PHE A 80 4.38 0.78 2.36
C PHE A 80 3.03 0.36 1.76
N THR A 81 2.98 -0.80 1.12
CA THR A 81 1.76 -1.37 0.53
C THR A 81 0.87 -1.98 1.60
N THR A 82 -0.45 -1.79 1.49
CA THR A 82 -1.44 -2.39 2.41
C THR A 82 -2.28 -3.47 1.74
N SER A 83 -2.47 -3.40 0.42
CA SER A 83 -3.11 -4.44 -0.39
C SER A 83 -2.79 -4.21 -1.87
N SER A 84 -2.81 -5.28 -2.66
CA SER A 84 -2.52 -5.24 -4.10
C SER A 84 -3.12 -6.44 -4.83
N CYS A 85 -3.42 -6.30 -6.11
CA CYS A 85 -3.76 -7.40 -7.04
C CYS A 85 -3.39 -6.96 -8.46
N SER A 86 -2.76 -7.84 -9.25
CA SER A 86 -2.36 -7.54 -10.63
C SER A 86 -3.55 -7.40 -11.59
N GLY A 87 -4.72 -7.87 -11.18
CA GLY A 87 -5.93 -7.97 -11.98
C GLY A 87 -6.33 -9.42 -12.14
N ARG A 88 -7.64 -9.68 -12.27
CA ARG A 88 -8.16 -11.05 -12.35
C ARG A 88 -9.39 -11.15 -13.21
N VAL A 89 -9.55 -12.31 -13.86
CA VAL A 89 -10.83 -12.78 -14.36
C VAL A 89 -11.41 -13.72 -13.32
N VAL A 90 -12.66 -13.51 -12.94
CA VAL A 90 -13.35 -14.28 -11.91
C VAL A 90 -14.77 -14.60 -12.35
N LEU A 91 -15.22 -15.81 -12.08
CA LEU A 91 -16.62 -16.20 -12.18
C LEU A 91 -17.13 -16.44 -10.76
N LEU A 92 -18.15 -15.68 -10.37
CA LEU A 92 -18.76 -15.72 -9.04
C LEU A 92 -20.21 -16.18 -9.15
N ASP A 93 -20.69 -16.98 -8.20
CA ASP A 93 -22.12 -17.16 -7.97
C ASP A 93 -22.56 -16.14 -6.91
N GLU A 94 -23.45 -15.22 -7.30
CA GLU A 94 -23.96 -14.11 -6.48
C GLU A 94 -25.44 -14.33 -6.11
N SER A 95 -25.77 -15.51 -5.59
CA SER A 95 -27.16 -15.83 -5.23
C SER A 95 -27.77 -14.83 -4.24
N PRO A 96 -29.03 -14.39 -4.45
CA PRO A 96 -29.66 -13.32 -3.66
C PRO A 96 -30.03 -13.71 -2.23
N ASP A 97 -30.04 -15.00 -1.87
CA ASP A 97 -30.24 -15.48 -0.49
C ASP A 97 -29.04 -15.20 0.44
N VAL A 98 -28.06 -14.47 -0.09
CA VAL A 98 -26.81 -14.15 0.55
C VAL A 98 -26.67 -12.62 0.60
N SER A 99 -26.74 -12.07 1.80
CA SER A 99 -26.79 -10.63 2.10
C SER A 99 -25.87 -9.75 1.23
N ALA A 100 -26.48 -8.71 0.65
CA ALA A 100 -25.94 -7.77 -0.35
C ALA A 100 -24.68 -6.95 0.01
N VAL A 101 -24.00 -7.23 1.13
CA VAL A 101 -22.93 -6.38 1.67
C VAL A 101 -21.63 -7.12 2.02
N GLN A 102 -21.55 -8.45 1.94
CA GLN A 102 -20.34 -9.17 2.33
C GLN A 102 -19.83 -10.15 1.26
N LYS A 103 -18.59 -9.92 0.83
CA LYS A 103 -17.72 -10.85 0.06
C LYS A 103 -17.53 -12.24 0.69
N GLN A 104 -18.24 -12.57 1.77
CA GLN A 104 -18.04 -13.77 2.58
C GLN A 104 -18.80 -14.99 2.06
N ASN A 105 -19.88 -14.82 1.30
CA ASN A 105 -20.70 -15.94 0.83
C ASN A 105 -20.87 -16.00 -0.70
N CYS A 106 -20.09 -15.25 -1.48
CA CYS A 106 -20.05 -15.43 -2.93
C CYS A 106 -19.24 -16.71 -3.24
N LEU A 107 -19.80 -17.65 -4.00
CA LEU A 107 -19.09 -18.87 -4.40
C LEU A 107 -18.14 -18.53 -5.56
N TRP A 108 -16.86 -18.85 -5.41
CA TRP A 108 -15.85 -18.62 -6.46
C TRP A 108 -15.82 -19.84 -7.37
N LEU A 109 -16.45 -19.71 -8.54
CA LEU A 109 -16.57 -20.80 -9.51
C LEU A 109 -15.28 -20.96 -10.32
N PHE A 110 -14.61 -19.84 -10.62
CA PHE A 110 -13.34 -19.77 -11.34
C PHE A 110 -12.59 -18.48 -10.99
N VAL A 111 -11.25 -18.53 -10.96
CA VAL A 111 -10.39 -17.35 -10.83
C VAL A 111 -9.05 -17.57 -11.54
N THR A 112 -8.60 -16.55 -12.26
CA THR A 112 -7.23 -16.48 -12.81
C THR A 112 -6.70 -15.05 -12.75
N HIS A 113 -5.38 -14.91 -12.55
CA HIS A 113 -4.66 -13.63 -12.68
C HIS A 113 -4.01 -13.48 -14.08
N GLY A 114 -4.32 -14.39 -15.00
CA GLY A 114 -3.86 -14.40 -16.38
C GLY A 114 -5.02 -14.40 -17.38
N LEU A 115 -4.75 -14.89 -18.59
CA LEU A 115 -5.77 -15.14 -19.59
C LEU A 115 -6.65 -16.32 -19.17
N CYS A 116 -7.89 -16.35 -19.64
CA CYS A 116 -8.79 -17.48 -19.50
C CYS A 116 -9.20 -18.05 -20.87
N THR A 117 -9.70 -19.28 -20.85
CA THR A 117 -10.26 -19.98 -22.01
C THR A 117 -11.78 -20.08 -21.88
N LYS A 118 -12.45 -20.50 -22.97
CA LYS A 118 -13.88 -20.81 -22.92
C LYS A 118 -14.17 -21.95 -21.94
N ASP A 119 -13.33 -22.98 -21.94
CA ASP A 119 -13.50 -24.17 -21.11
C ASP A 119 -13.40 -23.85 -19.61
N ASP A 120 -12.56 -22.89 -19.23
CA ASP A 120 -12.48 -22.39 -17.86
C ASP A 120 -13.83 -21.82 -17.38
N VAL A 121 -14.47 -21.01 -18.22
CA VAL A 121 -15.76 -20.38 -17.92
C VAL A 121 -16.87 -21.43 -17.89
N PHE A 122 -16.90 -22.35 -18.86
CA PHE A 122 -17.88 -23.44 -18.89
C PHE A 122 -17.78 -24.36 -17.68
N SER A 123 -16.56 -24.77 -17.31
CA SER A 123 -16.31 -25.61 -16.14
C SER A 123 -16.73 -24.92 -14.84
N GLY A 124 -16.59 -23.59 -14.78
CA GLY A 124 -17.12 -22.79 -13.67
C GLY A 124 -18.65 -22.73 -13.67
N LEU A 125 -19.28 -22.48 -14.81
CA LEU A 125 -20.75 -22.40 -14.95
C LEU A 125 -21.45 -23.72 -14.61
N GLN A 126 -20.84 -24.88 -14.89
CA GLN A 126 -21.39 -26.18 -14.50
C GLN A 126 -21.52 -26.34 -12.98
N LYS A 127 -20.78 -25.55 -12.19
CA LYS A 127 -20.81 -25.54 -10.72
C LYS A 127 -21.72 -24.45 -10.18
N ALA A 128 -22.34 -23.63 -11.04
CA ALA A 128 -23.22 -22.55 -10.63
C ALA A 128 -24.59 -23.09 -10.18
N PHE A 129 -25.10 -22.56 -9.08
CA PHE A 129 -26.40 -22.90 -8.51
C PHE A 129 -27.34 -21.68 -8.46
N GLY A 130 -26.84 -20.47 -8.73
CA GLY A 130 -27.61 -19.23 -8.71
C GLY A 130 -27.28 -18.31 -9.88
N ASP A 131 -26.80 -17.12 -9.54
CA ASP A 131 -26.64 -15.99 -10.46
C ASP A 131 -25.14 -15.83 -10.72
N ALA A 132 -24.66 -16.53 -11.74
CA ALA A 132 -23.25 -16.53 -12.11
C ALA A 132 -22.90 -15.24 -12.84
N VAL A 133 -21.87 -14.53 -12.36
CA VAL A 133 -21.40 -13.27 -12.95
C VAL A 133 -19.93 -13.40 -13.30
N LEU A 134 -19.61 -13.18 -14.57
CA LEU A 134 -18.24 -13.10 -15.06
C LEU A 134 -17.72 -11.68 -14.89
N LYS A 135 -16.60 -11.53 -14.19
CA LYS A 135 -15.96 -10.23 -13.95
C LYS A 135 -14.51 -10.22 -14.40
N PHE A 136 -14.09 -9.11 -14.98
CA PHE A 136 -12.69 -8.72 -15.06
C PHE A 136 -12.47 -7.53 -14.12
N GLU A 137 -11.63 -7.71 -13.12
CA GLU A 137 -11.19 -6.66 -12.22
C GLU A 137 -9.73 -6.28 -12.54
N PRO A 138 -9.43 -5.00 -12.81
CA PRO A 138 -8.08 -4.57 -13.19
C PRO A 138 -7.14 -4.47 -11.99
N PHE A 139 -5.87 -4.11 -12.27
CA PHE A 139 -4.86 -3.79 -11.27
C PHE A 139 -5.37 -2.81 -10.22
N VAL A 140 -5.11 -3.16 -8.96
CA VAL A 140 -5.37 -2.30 -7.80
C VAL A 140 -4.18 -2.34 -6.85
N LEU A 141 -3.84 -1.18 -6.29
CA LEU A 141 -2.77 -1.04 -5.32
C LEU A 141 -3.14 0.01 -4.28
N HIS A 142 -3.01 -0.33 -3.00
CA HIS A 142 -3.14 0.61 -1.89
C HIS A 142 -1.79 0.79 -1.22
N VAL A 143 -1.36 2.05 -1.11
CA VAL A 143 -0.09 2.44 -0.52
C VAL A 143 -0.34 3.43 0.60
N GLN A 144 0.10 3.11 1.80
CA GLN A 144 0.14 4.08 2.87
C GLN A 144 1.40 4.96 2.73
N CYS A 145 1.18 6.27 2.70
CA CYS A 145 2.21 7.28 2.48
C CYS A 145 2.53 8.01 3.78
N ARG A 146 3.78 8.43 3.95
CA ARG A 146 4.25 9.15 5.13
C ARG A 146 3.69 10.57 5.18
N THR A 147 3.72 11.26 4.05
CA THR A 147 3.22 12.64 3.91
C THR A 147 2.22 12.77 2.76
N LEU A 148 1.53 13.91 2.69
CA LEU A 148 0.63 14.21 1.58
C LEU A 148 1.41 14.41 0.28
N GLN A 149 2.60 15.01 0.35
CA GLN A 149 3.50 15.21 -0.77
C GLN A 149 3.95 13.87 -1.37
N ASP A 150 4.27 12.91 -0.50
CA ASP A 150 4.61 11.54 -0.92
C ASP A 150 3.43 10.88 -1.67
N ALA A 151 2.20 11.08 -1.18
CA ALA A 151 0.99 10.57 -1.83
C ALA A 151 0.69 11.28 -3.15
N GLN A 152 0.88 12.61 -3.22
CA GLN A 152 0.72 13.40 -4.44
C GLN A 152 1.68 12.96 -5.55
N LEU A 153 2.92 12.59 -5.20
CA LEU A 153 3.86 12.03 -6.16
C LEU A 153 3.34 10.72 -6.76
N LEU A 154 2.91 9.76 -5.91
CA LEU A 154 2.36 8.50 -6.40
C LEU A 154 1.06 8.69 -7.18
N HIS A 155 0.23 9.66 -6.80
CA HIS A 155 -0.95 10.07 -7.55
C HIS A 155 -0.57 10.59 -8.94
N GLY A 156 0.42 11.48 -9.04
CA GLY A 156 0.94 11.96 -10.32
C GLY A 156 1.44 10.83 -11.22
N VAL A 157 2.15 9.84 -10.65
CA VAL A 157 2.57 8.62 -11.36
C VAL A 157 1.38 7.82 -11.85
N ALA A 158 0.37 7.59 -11.00
CA ALA A 158 -0.83 6.83 -11.33
C ALA A 158 -1.62 7.48 -12.47
N ILE A 159 -1.89 8.79 -12.36
CA ILE A 159 -2.57 9.56 -13.41
C ILE A 159 -1.76 9.51 -14.70
N SER A 160 -0.45 9.79 -14.67
CA SER A 160 0.38 9.75 -15.89
C SER A 160 0.40 8.35 -16.55
N SER A 161 0.12 7.30 -15.78
CA SER A 161 0.15 5.91 -16.24
C SER A 161 -1.21 5.38 -16.73
N GLY A 162 -2.28 6.18 -16.66
CA GLY A 162 -3.61 5.79 -17.14
C GLY A 162 -4.61 5.40 -16.05
N PHE A 163 -4.25 5.53 -14.77
CA PHE A 163 -5.11 5.17 -13.64
C PHE A 163 -5.88 6.40 -13.13
N ARG A 164 -6.78 6.94 -13.96
CA ARG A 164 -7.51 8.20 -13.70
C ARG A 164 -8.43 8.18 -12.47
N ASN A 165 -8.88 6.99 -12.04
CA ASN A 165 -9.76 6.81 -10.88
C ASN A 165 -9.00 6.60 -9.56
N SER A 166 -7.70 6.83 -9.60
CA SER A 166 -6.84 6.82 -8.43
C SER A 166 -7.16 8.00 -7.53
N GLY A 167 -6.93 7.86 -6.23
CA GLY A 167 -7.25 8.91 -5.27
C GLY A 167 -6.50 8.77 -3.96
N ILE A 168 -6.52 9.85 -3.19
CA ILE A 168 -5.88 9.94 -1.87
C ILE A 168 -6.98 10.03 -0.82
N THR A 169 -6.86 9.23 0.24
CA THR A 169 -7.73 9.28 1.41
C THR A 169 -6.92 9.61 2.64
N VAL A 170 -7.36 10.61 3.41
CA VAL A 170 -6.76 10.99 4.69
C VAL A 170 -7.67 10.47 5.81
N GLY A 171 -7.25 9.39 6.45
CA GLY A 171 -7.98 8.75 7.53
C GLY A 171 -7.66 9.33 8.91
N LYS A 172 -8.35 8.79 9.92
CA LYS A 172 -8.13 9.09 11.34
C LYS A 172 -6.65 8.91 11.72
N LYS A 173 -6.16 9.72 12.66
CA LYS A 173 -4.76 9.73 13.11
C LYS A 173 -3.75 10.09 12.00
N GLY A 174 -4.19 10.74 10.92
CA GLY A 174 -3.32 11.21 9.83
C GLY A 174 -2.82 10.10 8.90
N LYS A 175 -3.52 8.97 8.80
CA LYS A 175 -3.15 7.90 7.86
C LYS A 175 -3.50 8.31 6.43
N ILE A 176 -2.49 8.46 5.58
CA ILE A 176 -2.68 8.84 4.18
C ILE A 176 -2.58 7.59 3.31
N ILE A 177 -3.68 7.22 2.65
CA ILE A 177 -3.74 6.08 1.73
C ILE A 177 -3.85 6.61 0.31
N MET A 178 -2.90 6.24 -0.54
CA MET A 178 -2.96 6.40 -1.98
C MET A 178 -3.52 5.12 -2.59
N ALA A 179 -4.61 5.22 -3.36
CA ALA A 179 -5.24 4.12 -4.06
C ALA A 179 -5.02 4.26 -5.56
N VAL A 180 -4.35 3.30 -6.19
CA VAL A 180 -4.21 3.21 -7.65
C VAL A 180 -5.32 2.33 -8.19
N ARG A 181 -6.19 2.88 -9.05
CA ARG A 181 -7.40 2.20 -9.55
C ARG A 181 -7.70 2.53 -11.01
N SER A 182 -8.43 1.66 -11.66
CA SER A 182 -8.87 1.78 -13.06
C SER A 182 -10.37 1.49 -13.19
N THR A 183 -11.03 2.11 -14.17
CA THR A 183 -12.40 1.78 -14.62
C THR A 183 -12.43 0.70 -15.70
N HIS A 184 -11.28 0.16 -16.06
CA HIS A 184 -11.14 -0.87 -17.10
C HIS A 184 -11.62 -2.23 -16.56
N CYS A 185 -12.92 -2.39 -16.35
CA CYS A 185 -13.53 -3.62 -15.86
C CYS A 185 -14.44 -4.26 -16.92
N LEU A 186 -14.89 -5.48 -16.63
CA LEU A 186 -16.00 -6.18 -17.28
C LEU A 186 -16.83 -6.81 -16.17
N GLU A 187 -18.15 -6.76 -16.28
CA GLU A 187 -19.06 -7.41 -15.34
C GLU A 187 -20.31 -7.80 -16.10
N VAL A 188 -20.55 -9.10 -16.25
CA VAL A 188 -21.63 -9.63 -17.10
C VAL A 188 -22.31 -10.81 -16.40
N PRO A 189 -23.62 -10.72 -16.08
CA PRO A 189 -24.38 -11.86 -15.59
C PRO A 189 -24.55 -12.90 -16.71
N LEU A 190 -24.24 -14.15 -16.41
CA LEU A 190 -24.32 -15.28 -17.34
C LEU A 190 -25.49 -16.22 -17.04
N SER A 191 -25.86 -16.36 -15.76
CA SER A 191 -27.02 -17.15 -15.34
C SER A 191 -27.93 -16.37 -14.40
N HIS A 192 -29.20 -16.79 -14.37
CA HIS A 192 -30.16 -16.36 -13.36
C HIS A 192 -30.95 -17.57 -12.87
N LYS A 193 -31.02 -17.77 -11.55
CA LYS A 193 -31.70 -18.93 -10.92
C LYS A 193 -31.24 -20.27 -11.52
N ALA A 194 -29.92 -20.48 -11.56
CA ALA A 194 -29.25 -21.66 -12.14
C ALA A 194 -29.47 -21.88 -13.66
N LYS A 195 -30.18 -20.99 -14.36
CA LYS A 195 -30.37 -21.08 -15.80
C LYS A 195 -29.37 -20.19 -16.53
N CYS A 196 -28.51 -20.78 -17.35
CA CYS A 196 -27.66 -20.02 -18.26
C CYS A 196 -28.51 -19.23 -19.27
N LEU A 197 -28.26 -17.93 -19.39
CA LEU A 197 -29.01 -17.01 -20.25
C LEU A 197 -28.29 -16.71 -21.57
N VAL A 198 -27.02 -17.10 -21.67
CA VAL A 198 -26.13 -16.74 -22.77
C VAL A 198 -25.77 -17.95 -23.64
N SER A 199 -25.54 -17.72 -24.92
CA SER A 199 -25.05 -18.76 -25.84
C SER A 199 -23.56 -19.03 -25.65
N GLU A 200 -23.11 -20.19 -26.13
CA GLU A 200 -21.68 -20.51 -26.17
C GLU A 200 -20.88 -19.49 -26.99
N GLU A 201 -21.43 -19.04 -28.11
CA GLU A 201 -20.80 -18.01 -28.95
C GLU A 201 -20.56 -16.72 -28.17
N TYR A 202 -21.55 -16.28 -27.38
CA TYR A 202 -21.42 -15.07 -26.55
C TYR A 202 -20.37 -15.25 -25.46
N ILE A 203 -20.29 -16.43 -24.83
CA ILE A 203 -19.22 -16.75 -23.87
C ILE A 203 -17.85 -16.63 -24.55
N GLY A 204 -17.72 -17.12 -25.79
CA GLY A 204 -16.49 -16.95 -26.57
C GLY A 204 -16.09 -15.49 -26.78
N PHE A 205 -17.05 -14.64 -27.15
CA PHE A 205 -16.83 -13.19 -27.27
C PHE A 205 -16.43 -12.53 -25.94
N LEU A 206 -17.07 -12.91 -24.83
CA LEU A 206 -16.76 -12.39 -23.50
C LEU A 206 -15.35 -12.77 -23.05
N VAL A 207 -14.94 -14.02 -23.27
CA VAL A 207 -13.58 -14.49 -22.97
C VAL A 207 -12.54 -13.70 -23.76
N GLN A 208 -12.77 -13.50 -25.06
CA GLN A 208 -11.89 -12.67 -25.90
C GLN A 208 -11.81 -11.22 -25.36
N THR A 209 -12.95 -10.64 -24.99
CA THR A 209 -13.02 -9.29 -24.41
C THR A 209 -12.29 -9.20 -23.07
N ALA A 210 -12.46 -10.18 -22.19
CA ALA A 210 -11.79 -10.24 -20.90
C ALA A 210 -10.26 -10.37 -21.06
N ASN A 211 -9.81 -11.20 -22.00
CA ASN A 211 -8.39 -11.37 -22.32
C ASN A 211 -7.76 -10.09 -22.89
N GLN A 212 -8.43 -9.42 -23.84
CA GLN A 212 -7.98 -8.11 -24.33
C GLN A 212 -7.90 -7.08 -23.20
N LYS A 213 -8.86 -7.10 -22.27
CA LYS A 213 -8.81 -6.23 -21.10
C LYS A 213 -7.64 -6.56 -20.18
N MET A 214 -7.35 -7.84 -19.95
CA MET A 214 -6.20 -8.30 -19.17
C MET A 214 -4.87 -7.85 -19.80
N GLU A 215 -4.72 -7.95 -21.13
CA GLU A 215 -3.52 -7.52 -21.84
C GLU A 215 -3.27 -6.01 -21.71
N GLU A 216 -4.29 -5.18 -21.96
CA GLU A 216 -4.14 -3.72 -21.76
C GLU A 216 -3.90 -3.37 -20.29
N ASN A 217 -4.47 -4.13 -19.34
CA ASN A 217 -4.16 -3.97 -17.92
C ASN A 217 -2.67 -4.23 -17.63
N LYS A 218 -2.09 -5.32 -18.15
CA LYS A 218 -0.65 -5.59 -18.06
C LYS A 218 0.19 -4.47 -18.67
N ARG A 219 -0.25 -3.90 -19.80
CA ARG A 219 0.43 -2.77 -20.44
C ARG A 219 0.40 -1.51 -19.57
N ARG A 220 -0.71 -1.24 -18.88
CA ARG A 220 -0.83 -0.12 -17.91
C ARG A 220 0.02 -0.34 -16.67
N ILE A 221 0.07 -1.56 -16.14
CA ILE A 221 0.97 -1.94 -15.03
C ILE A 221 2.43 -1.67 -15.41
N GLY A 222 2.85 -2.10 -16.60
CA GLY A 222 4.21 -1.86 -17.12
C GLY A 222 4.54 -0.37 -17.18
N ARG A 223 3.64 0.45 -17.74
CA ARG A 223 3.79 1.91 -17.79
C ARG A 223 3.88 2.53 -16.40
N PHE A 224 3.00 2.10 -15.49
CA PHE A 224 3.03 2.53 -14.10
C PHE A 224 4.36 2.23 -13.43
N TYR A 225 4.88 1.03 -13.63
CA TYR A 225 6.15 0.65 -13.03
C TYR A 225 7.32 1.48 -13.57
N SER A 226 7.38 1.73 -14.88
CA SER A 226 8.39 2.61 -15.49
C SER A 226 8.33 4.04 -14.95
N CYS A 227 7.11 4.61 -14.86
CA CYS A 227 6.91 5.96 -14.30
C CYS A 227 7.27 6.00 -12.80
N LEU A 228 6.93 4.97 -12.05
CA LEU A 228 7.26 4.84 -10.62
C LEU A 228 8.77 4.84 -10.41
N LYS A 229 9.52 3.99 -11.13
CA LYS A 229 11.00 3.95 -11.03
C LYS A 229 11.61 5.32 -11.31
N SER A 230 11.14 5.99 -12.36
CA SER A 230 11.61 7.32 -12.73
C SER A 230 11.33 8.36 -11.63
N ALA A 231 10.15 8.32 -11.02
CA ALA A 231 9.76 9.27 -9.97
C ALA A 231 10.55 9.03 -8.66
N LEU A 232 10.71 7.76 -8.25
CA LEU A 232 11.48 7.42 -7.05
C LEU A 232 12.96 7.79 -7.19
N HIS A 233 13.55 7.56 -8.37
CA HIS A 233 14.93 7.95 -8.64
C HIS A 233 15.12 9.47 -8.51
N LYS A 234 14.25 10.27 -9.14
CA LYS A 234 14.29 11.74 -9.02
C LYS A 234 14.15 12.21 -7.57
N GLN A 235 13.28 11.58 -6.79
CA GLN A 235 13.09 11.93 -5.38
C GLN A 235 14.33 11.67 -4.52
N ASN A 236 15.08 10.60 -4.81
CA ASN A 236 16.30 10.27 -4.09
C ASN A 236 17.44 11.23 -4.44
N HIS A 237 17.59 11.59 -5.72
CA HIS A 237 18.58 12.59 -6.14
C HIS A 237 18.36 13.96 -5.48
N ILE A 238 17.11 14.44 -5.38
CA ILE A 238 16.81 15.72 -4.71
C ILE A 238 17.22 15.67 -3.22
N LYS A 239 16.97 14.54 -2.54
CA LYS A 239 17.35 14.36 -1.13
C LYS A 239 18.86 14.31 -0.93
N ASP A 240 19.61 13.74 -1.86
CA ASP A 240 21.06 13.70 -1.79
C ASP A 240 21.66 15.10 -2.04
N THR A 241 21.14 15.85 -3.02
CA THR A 241 21.59 17.22 -3.29
C THR A 241 21.29 18.19 -2.15
N ASP A 242 20.15 18.04 -1.45
CA ASP A 242 19.80 18.88 -0.30
C ASP A 242 20.65 18.54 0.94
N ARG A 243 21.16 17.30 1.05
CA ARG A 243 22.07 16.88 2.13
C ARG A 243 23.49 17.37 1.91
N GLU A 244 23.92 17.55 0.66
CA GLU A 244 25.25 18.06 0.31
C GLU A 244 25.35 19.59 0.44
N GLN A 245 24.22 20.32 0.44
CA GLN A 245 24.19 21.75 0.71
C GLN A 245 24.38 22.04 2.21
N LYS A 246 25.64 22.30 2.63
CA LYS A 246 25.96 22.86 3.95
C LYS A 246 25.11 24.10 4.22
N PRO A 247 24.66 24.35 5.47
CA PRO A 247 23.90 25.56 5.78
C PRO A 247 24.75 26.77 5.45
N VAL A 248 24.31 27.55 4.46
CA VAL A 248 24.88 28.84 4.15
C VAL A 248 24.73 29.69 5.41
N ARG A 249 25.86 30.03 6.04
CA ARG A 249 25.89 30.95 7.18
C ARG A 249 25.16 32.23 6.76
N PRO A 250 24.24 32.80 7.57
CA PRO A 250 23.62 34.06 7.22
C PRO A 250 24.71 35.15 7.18
N VAL A 251 25.08 35.58 5.98
CA VAL A 251 26.05 36.65 5.76
C VAL A 251 25.35 37.99 5.99
N TYR A 252 25.49 38.47 7.23
CA TYR A 252 25.58 39.85 7.71
C TYR A 252 24.53 40.93 7.31
N THR A 253 23.84 41.41 8.37
CA THR A 253 23.68 42.83 8.81
C THR A 253 22.73 43.82 8.15
N ARG A 254 21.90 44.45 9.01
CA ARG A 254 22.17 45.82 9.53
C ARG A 254 21.33 46.17 10.76
N ARG A 255 22.02 46.42 11.89
CA ARG A 255 21.49 47.04 13.10
C ARG A 255 21.18 48.51 12.81
N ARG A 256 19.91 48.88 12.59
CA ARG A 256 19.49 50.29 12.61
C ARG A 256 19.19 50.70 14.05
N LYS A 257 20.17 51.34 14.68
CA LYS A 257 19.99 52.15 15.89
C LYS A 257 19.41 53.50 15.43
N ARG A 258 18.15 53.80 15.75
CA ARG A 258 17.64 55.17 15.68
C ARG A 258 17.16 55.58 17.08
N ARG A 259 17.75 56.68 17.55
CA ARG A 259 17.56 57.31 18.86
C ARG A 259 16.11 57.75 19.07
N GLN A 260 15.68 57.71 20.33
CA GLN A 260 14.55 58.46 20.85
C GLN A 260 14.79 59.96 20.66
N GLU A 261 13.76 60.67 20.21
CA GLU A 261 13.48 62.07 20.57
C GLU A 261 11.96 62.25 20.36
N GLY A 262 11.26 62.66 21.42
CA GLY A 262 9.81 62.75 21.45
C GLY A 262 9.26 64.09 20.98
N ARG A 263 7.97 64.12 20.68
CA ARG A 263 7.02 65.21 20.98
C ARG A 263 5.59 64.72 20.76
N ARG A 264 4.70 65.24 21.61
CA ARG A 264 3.26 64.97 21.70
C ARG A 264 2.50 65.75 20.63
N ASP A 265 1.33 65.20 20.28
CA ASP A 265 0.06 65.79 19.82
C ASP A 265 -0.58 64.72 18.91
N GLY A 266 -1.76 64.15 19.15
CA GLY A 266 -2.97 64.70 19.74
C GLY A 266 -3.92 65.06 18.61
N ASP A 267 -4.59 64.09 17.98
CA ASP A 267 -5.93 64.30 17.42
C ASP A 267 -6.65 62.98 17.08
N GLN A 268 -7.97 63.02 17.21
CA GLN A 268 -8.91 61.91 17.02
C GLN A 268 -9.48 61.87 15.59
N CYS A 269 -10.47 60.98 15.42
CA CYS A 269 -11.51 60.93 14.39
C CYS A 269 -11.20 60.01 13.20
N GLU A 270 -12.12 59.24 12.63
CA GLU A 270 -13.51 58.87 12.92
C GLU A 270 -13.88 57.75 11.92
N ASP A 271 -15.08 57.21 12.08
CA ASP A 271 -15.74 56.12 11.37
C ASP A 271 -15.66 56.09 9.82
N SER A 272 -15.82 54.88 9.27
CA SER A 272 -16.80 54.66 8.20
C SER A 272 -17.16 53.19 8.10
N VAL A 273 -18.42 52.93 8.42
CA VAL A 273 -19.21 51.76 8.04
C VAL A 273 -19.54 51.89 6.56
N ASP A 274 -19.50 50.80 5.80
CA ASP A 274 -20.57 50.56 4.82
C ASP A 274 -20.75 49.07 4.52
N HIS A 275 -22.02 48.72 4.53
CA HIS A 275 -22.63 47.41 4.34
C HIS A 275 -22.51 46.92 2.88
N GLU A 276 -22.50 45.60 2.70
CA GLU A 276 -23.59 44.95 1.96
C GLU A 276 -23.62 43.45 2.25
N GLU A 277 -24.67 43.03 2.95
CA GLU A 277 -25.15 41.66 2.98
C GLU A 277 -25.93 41.39 1.69
N THR A 278 -25.68 40.23 1.08
CA THR A 278 -26.77 39.44 0.51
C THR A 278 -26.59 37.97 0.89
N ASN A 279 -27.38 37.57 1.88
CA ASN A 279 -27.82 36.20 2.09
C ASN A 279 -28.61 35.72 0.87
N ILE A 280 -28.47 34.45 0.49
CA ILE A 280 -29.58 33.49 0.44
C ILE A 280 -29.01 32.07 0.31
N SER A 281 -29.52 31.24 1.21
CA SER A 281 -29.30 29.82 1.43
C SER A 281 -30.07 28.94 0.45
N LEU A 282 -29.84 27.62 0.59
CA LEU A 282 -30.64 26.48 0.13
C LEU A 282 -30.33 25.93 -1.27
N PHE A 283 -29.70 24.75 -1.31
CA PHE A 283 -30.45 23.50 -1.50
C PHE A 283 -29.60 22.29 -1.05
N ASN A 284 -30.16 21.60 -0.05
CA ASN A 284 -29.83 20.24 0.33
C ASN A 284 -30.43 19.25 -0.68
N ASP A 285 -29.90 18.02 -0.64
CA ASP A 285 -30.48 16.76 -1.14
C ASP A 285 -30.50 16.51 -2.66
N MET A 286 -29.66 15.55 -3.06
CA MET A 286 -30.15 14.35 -3.73
C MET A 286 -29.17 13.19 -3.57
N THR A 287 -29.46 12.36 -2.58
CA THR A 287 -29.24 10.91 -2.62
C THR A 287 -30.17 10.29 -3.66
N LEU A 288 -29.58 9.60 -4.65
CA LEU A 288 -30.01 8.31 -5.23
C LEU A 288 -28.84 7.77 -6.08
#